data_AF-A0A3D0ZRN3-F1
#
_entry.id   AF-A0A3D0ZRN3-F1
#
_cell.length_a   1.000
_cell.length_b   1.000
_cell.length_c   1.000
_cell.angle_alpha   90.00
_cell.angle_beta   90.00
_cell.angle_gamma   90.00
#
_symmetry.space_group_name_H-M   'P 1'
#
loop_
_entity.id
_entity.type
_entity.pdbx_description
1 polymer ?
#
loop_
_entity_poly.entity_id
_entity_poly.type
_entity_poly.pdbx_seq_one_letter_code
_entity_poly.pdbx_strand_id
1 'polypeptide(L)'
;MSAQQEMRSVFNVGDYVRWPIGVSVFSASSDGEVKPLEIQYLYGIIVDIARGCGEYSDVVIIYHGPNKQHNWIVCHVDDDKYRLEIVSGTKDV
;
A
#
# COMPACT_ATOMS: atom_id res chain seq x y z
N MET A 1 -2.42 -30.98 10.70
CA MET A 1 -2.42 -29.57 11.17
C MET A 1 -1.82 -28.74 10.05
N SER A 2 -2.65 -28.03 9.29
CA SER A 2 -2.25 -27.33 8.06
C SER A 2 -1.49 -26.05 8.39
N ALA A 3 -0.37 -25.87 7.70
CA ALA A 3 0.50 -24.70 7.77
C ALA A 3 -0.12 -23.49 7.04
N GLN A 4 -1.26 -23.00 7.52
CA GLN A 4 -1.69 -21.63 7.22
C GLN A 4 -1.05 -20.74 8.29
N GLN A 5 0.20 -20.39 8.04
CA GLN A 5 0.82 -19.26 8.70
C GLN A 5 -0.02 -18.04 8.32
N GLU A 6 -0.84 -17.56 9.26
CA GLU A 6 -1.55 -16.28 9.14
C GLU A 6 -0.51 -15.22 8.75
N MET A 7 -0.49 -14.81 7.46
CA MET A 7 0.26 -13.64 7.03
C MET A 7 -0.44 -12.42 7.63
N ARG A 8 -0.12 -12.13 8.89
CA ARG A 8 -0.48 -10.87 9.52
C ARG A 8 0.27 -9.78 8.78
N SER A 9 -0.43 -8.74 8.38
CA SER A 9 0.21 -7.61 7.71
C SER A 9 1.23 -6.95 8.64
N VAL A 10 2.32 -6.46 8.05
CA VAL A 10 3.40 -5.75 8.76
C VAL A 10 2.96 -4.34 9.19
N PHE A 11 1.76 -3.92 8.80
CA PHE A 11 1.22 -2.59 9.03
C PHE A 11 0.59 -2.43 10.42
N ASN A 12 0.71 -1.21 10.95
CA ASN A 12 0.08 -0.76 12.18
C ASN A 12 -0.74 0.51 11.92
N VAL A 13 -1.77 0.71 12.75
CA VAL A 13 -2.48 1.99 12.80
C VAL A 13 -1.48 3.08 13.19
N GLY A 14 -1.44 4.16 12.42
CA GLY A 14 -0.46 5.25 12.56
C GLY A 14 0.69 5.18 11.57
N ASP A 15 0.91 4.06 10.89
CA ASP A 15 1.95 3.98 9.87
C ASP A 15 1.64 4.95 8.72
N TYR A 16 2.64 5.75 8.36
CA TYR A 16 2.60 6.59 7.17
C TYR A 16 3.10 5.78 5.98
N VAL A 17 2.23 5.57 5.00
CA VAL A 17 2.45 4.69 3.87
C VAL A 17 2.37 5.42 2.54
N ARG A 18 2.93 4.80 1.50
CA ARG A 18 2.75 5.21 0.10
C ARG A 18 2.37 4.03 -0.78
N TRP A 19 1.69 4.30 -1.89
CA TRP A 19 1.37 3.30 -2.91
C TRP A 19 1.40 3.93 -4.31
N PRO A 20 1.78 3.16 -5.35
CA PRO A 20 1.83 3.66 -6.71
C PRO A 20 0.41 3.94 -7.25
N ILE A 21 0.24 5.06 -7.95
CA ILE A 21 -1.01 5.41 -8.65
C ILE A 21 -0.84 5.58 -10.16
N GLY A 22 0.40 5.61 -10.63
CA GLY A 22 0.69 5.83 -12.04
C GLY A 22 2.19 5.90 -12.31
N VAL A 23 2.51 6.17 -13.57
CA VAL A 23 3.89 6.36 -14.04
C VAL A 23 3.88 7.60 -14.92
N SER A 24 4.75 8.57 -14.60
CA SER A 24 4.87 9.83 -15.35
C SER A 24 5.89 9.74 -16.48
N VAL A 25 6.93 8.92 -16.30
CA VAL A 25 8.05 8.84 -17.24
C VAL A 25 8.36 7.39 -17.56
N PHE A 26 8.56 7.13 -18.86
CA PHE A 26 8.96 5.84 -19.39
C PHE A 26 10.25 5.99 -20.19
N SER A 27 11.14 5.01 -20.10
CA SER A 27 12.21 4.82 -21.09
C SER A 27 11.76 3.81 -22.14
N ALA A 28 12.21 4.00 -23.36
CA ALA A 28 12.10 3.02 -24.43
C ALA A 28 13.51 2.69 -24.92
N SER A 29 13.84 1.41 -24.95
CA SER A 29 15.09 0.92 -25.52
C SER A 29 15.01 0.85 -27.05
N SER A 30 16.16 0.69 -27.72
CA SER A 30 16.21 0.60 -29.19
C SER A 30 15.56 -0.66 -29.77
N ASP A 31 15.34 -1.70 -28.95
CA ASP A 31 14.58 -2.91 -29.27
C ASP A 31 13.09 -2.81 -28.88
N GLY A 32 12.63 -1.65 -28.40
CA GLY A 32 11.23 -1.38 -28.13
C GLY A 32 10.73 -1.79 -26.75
N GLU A 33 11.61 -2.20 -25.84
CA GLU A 33 11.25 -2.47 -24.45
C GLU A 33 10.93 -1.15 -23.74
N VAL A 34 9.75 -1.07 -23.12
CA VAL A 34 9.31 0.11 -22.36
C VAL A 34 9.41 -0.18 -20.87
N LYS A 35 10.14 0.66 -20.13
CA LYS A 35 10.29 0.54 -18.68
C LYS A 35 9.81 1.80 -17.97
N PRO A 36 9.06 1.66 -16.85
CA PRO A 36 8.74 2.81 -16.03
C PRO A 36 10.01 3.35 -15.37
N LEU A 37 10.23 4.66 -15.46
CA LEU A 37 11.34 5.34 -14.80
C LEU A 37 10.89 6.10 -13.56
N GLU A 38 9.74 6.77 -13.65
CA GLU A 38 9.23 7.61 -12.58
C GLU A 38 7.82 7.19 -12.20
N ILE A 39 7.71 6.56 -11.02
CA ILE A 39 6.44 6.10 -10.46
C ILE A 39 5.84 7.24 -9.62
N GLN A 40 4.57 7.52 -9.86
CA GLN A 40 3.79 8.47 -9.08
C GLN A 40 3.18 7.75 -7.88
N TYR A 41 3.30 8.36 -6.70
CA TYR A 41 2.80 7.81 -5.44
C TYR A 41 1.74 8.71 -4.83
N LEU A 42 0.74 8.08 -4.20
CA LEU A 42 -0.04 8.72 -3.16
C LEU A 42 0.48 8.28 -1.79
N TYR A 43 0.16 9.10 -0.79
CA TYR A 43 0.59 8.93 0.58
C TYR A 43 -0.60 9.08 1.52
N GLY A 44 -0.55 8.39 2.65
CA GLY A 44 -1.59 8.49 3.67
C GLY A 44 -1.19 7.83 4.96
N ILE A 45 -2.01 8.00 5.99
CA ILE A 45 -1.83 7.39 7.30
C ILE A 45 -2.84 6.26 7.44
N ILE A 46 -2.40 5.09 7.90
CA ILE A 46 -3.30 4.00 8.25
C ILE A 46 -4.07 4.40 9.51
N VAL A 47 -5.39 4.43 9.42
CA VAL A 47 -6.27 4.82 10.54
C VAL A 47 -7.01 3.63 11.13
N ASP A 48 -7.13 2.53 10.39
CA ASP A 48 -7.73 1.28 10.88
C ASP A 48 -7.25 0.08 10.06
N ILE A 49 -7.30 -1.11 10.67
CA ILE A 49 -6.91 -2.38 10.05
C ILE A 49 -7.93 -3.45 10.42
N ALA A 50 -8.65 -3.97 9.43
CA ALA A 50 -9.44 -5.17 9.60
C ALA A 50 -8.55 -6.39 9.34
N ARG A 51 -8.19 -7.07 10.44
CA ARG A 51 -7.29 -8.23 10.41
C ARG A 51 -8.04 -9.53 10.16
N GLY A 52 -7.41 -10.46 9.42
CA GLY A 52 -7.92 -11.82 9.26
C GLY A 52 -9.23 -11.90 8.47
N CYS A 53 -9.34 -11.15 7.37
CA CYS A 53 -10.50 -11.14 6.48
C CYS A 53 -10.61 -12.40 5.59
N GLY A 54 -10.62 -13.58 6.20
CA GLY A 54 -10.82 -14.87 5.52
C GLY A 54 -9.62 -15.34 4.70
N GLU A 55 -9.83 -15.71 3.44
CA GLU A 55 -8.75 -16.13 2.51
C GLU A 55 -7.90 -14.95 2.01
N TYR A 56 -8.31 -13.72 2.32
CA TYR A 56 -7.60 -12.50 1.91
C TYR A 56 -6.65 -12.02 2.99
N SER A 57 -5.58 -11.37 2.55
CA SER A 57 -4.72 -10.53 3.39
C SER A 57 -5.51 -9.39 4.06
N ASP A 58 -4.94 -8.84 5.14
CA ASP A 58 -5.56 -7.77 5.93
C ASP A 58 -6.04 -6.60 5.04
N VAL A 59 -7.15 -5.97 5.47
CA VAL A 59 -7.69 -4.76 4.84
C VAL A 59 -7.24 -3.55 5.64
N VAL A 60 -6.62 -2.58 4.97
CA VAL A 60 -6.18 -1.32 5.59
C VAL A 60 -7.05 -0.17 5.15
N ILE A 61 -7.41 0.68 6.10
CA ILE A 61 -8.12 1.94 5.85
C ILE A 61 -7.10 3.07 5.98
N ILE A 62 -6.93 3.82 4.89
CA ILE A 62 -5.94 4.88 4.78
C ILE A 62 -6.65 6.22 4.66
N TYR A 63 -6.29 7.14 5.54
CA TYR A 63 -6.64 8.54 5.41
C TYR A 63 -5.65 9.22 4.47
N HIS A 64 -6.16 9.73 3.36
CA HIS A 64 -5.38 10.47 2.35
C HIS A 64 -5.94 11.88 2.21
N GLY A 65 -5.27 12.88 2.76
CA GLY A 65 -5.46 14.26 2.29
C GLY A 65 -5.31 15.38 3.32
N PRO A 66 -4.83 16.56 2.87
CA PRO A 66 -4.92 17.84 3.59
C PRO A 66 -6.23 18.60 3.30
N ASN A 67 -7.07 18.13 2.38
CA ASN A 67 -8.31 18.82 1.97
C ASN A 67 -9.52 18.35 2.79
N LYS A 68 -10.43 19.28 3.10
CA LYS A 68 -11.66 19.07 3.90
C LYS A 68 -12.65 18.05 3.32
N GLN A 69 -12.32 17.40 2.21
CA GLN A 69 -13.09 16.29 1.67
C GLN A 69 -12.41 15.00 2.11
N HIS A 70 -13.15 14.25 2.93
CA HIS A 70 -12.81 13.00 3.54
C HIS A 70 -12.50 11.96 2.45
N ASN A 71 -11.25 11.89 1.99
CA ASN A 71 -10.80 10.89 1.03
C ASN A 71 -10.21 9.71 1.82
N TRP A 72 -11.04 8.72 2.06
CA TRP A 72 -10.67 7.46 2.70
C TRP A 72 -10.46 6.44 1.60
N ILE A 73 -9.38 5.68 1.70
CA ILE A 73 -9.08 4.61 0.77
C ILE A 73 -9.12 3.31 1.56
N VAL A 74 -9.88 2.35 1.04
CA VAL A 74 -9.95 0.99 1.58
C VAL A 74 -9.18 0.09 0.63
N CYS A 75 -8.07 -0.49 1.09
CA CYS A 75 -7.20 -1.33 0.29
C CYS A 75 -7.11 -2.73 0.87
N HIS A 76 -7.23 -3.75 0.02
CA HIS A 76 -6.71 -5.08 0.30
C HIS A 76 -5.20 -5.07 0.02
N VAL A 77 -4.39 -5.53 0.97
CA VAL A 77 -2.95 -5.59 0.79
C VAL A 77 -2.58 -6.89 0.08
N ASP A 78 -2.67 -6.92 -1.25
CA ASP A 78 -2.07 -8.02 -2.03
C ASP A 78 -0.57 -7.73 -2.23
N ASP A 79 0.27 -8.45 -1.47
CA ASP A 79 1.73 -8.29 -1.45
C ASP A 79 2.41 -8.58 -2.80
N ASP A 80 1.71 -9.20 -3.77
CA ASP A 80 2.32 -9.67 -5.01
C ASP A 80 2.23 -8.68 -6.19
N LYS A 81 1.34 -7.68 -6.16
CA LYS A 81 1.12 -6.80 -7.33
C LYS A 81 1.27 -5.30 -7.09
N TYR A 82 0.84 -4.77 -5.95
CA TYR A 82 0.88 -3.33 -5.68
C TYR A 82 1.20 -3.11 -4.20
N ARG A 83 2.50 -3.13 -3.88
CA ARG A 83 2.96 -3.07 -2.49
C ARG A 83 2.71 -1.69 -1.91
N LEU A 84 1.89 -1.63 -0.87
CA LEU A 84 1.93 -0.52 0.08
C LEU A 84 3.30 -0.54 0.76
N GLU A 85 3.94 0.60 0.85
CA GLU A 85 5.26 0.74 1.48
C GLU A 85 5.16 1.64 2.70
N ILE A 86 5.71 1.19 3.83
CA ILE A 86 5.86 2.02 5.03
C ILE A 86 6.94 3.06 4.78
N VAL A 87 6.56 4.33 4.74
CA VAL A 87 7.46 5.49 4.63
C VAL A 87 7.99 5.86 6.01
N SER A 88 7.12 5.85 7.03
CA SER A 88 7.48 6.02 8.42
C SER A 88 6.57 5.16 9.28
N GLY A 89 7.16 4.26 10.06
CA GLY A 89 6.42 3.38 10.95
C GLY A 89 6.28 3.94 12.35
N THR A 90 5.13 3.71 12.98
CA THR A 90 5.02 3.80 14.44
C THR A 90 5.68 2.56 15.03
N LYS A 91 6.97 2.65 15.36
CA LYS A 91 7.57 1.67 16.27
C LYS A 91 6.96 1.90 17.64
N ASP A 92 6.52 0.80 18.27
CA ASP A 92 5.89 0.73 19.59
C ASP A 92 6.26 1.90 20.51
N VAL A 93 5.26 2.75 20.80
CA VAL A 93 5.27 3.64 21.97
C VAL A 93 4.60 2.91 23.12
#